data_AF-A0A382VIV3-F1
#
_entry.id   AF-A0A382VIV3-F1
#
_cell.length_a   1.000
_cell.length_b   1.000
_cell.length_c   1.000
_cell.angle_alpha   90.00
_cell.angle_beta   90.00
_cell.angle_gamma   90.00
#
_symmetry.space_group_name_H-M   'P 1'
#
loop_
_entity.id
_entity.type
_entity.pdbx_description
1 polymer ?
#
loop_
_entity_poly.entity_id
_entity_poly.type
_entity_poly.pdbx_seq_one_letter_code
_entity_poly.pdbx_strand_id
1 'polypeptide(L)'
;EIKEVSDALGDPIAGDHETNLGVARIDPRKVKGDNNGNGYLDVGDATVIQRLVAGLDPVRSWDVALNDLNASGGLDSGDVVKVLRVVVGVDPQSEGNRRLAKMGGGDDDSDEKVVLSIVKMNAGVVTVQVALDDMTTNVSGASFELQFSNEVLRLQKGSTSSAGGGEFSFSGAVTYNTTGGVVSKESQSIWNASQAGDTPTKQIGTLAMAVTSPEPWKVKDGAVAEVTFEVQEGADINEAVLEIKPVEVTPDGFDNRIISGLSLNLGTGETSELGSGDNVGVEIV
;
A
#
# COMPACT_ATOMS: atom_id res chain seq x y z
N GLU A 1 28.08 -19.40 -6.12
CA GLU A 1 28.19 -19.91 -7.50
C GLU A 1 26.84 -19.67 -8.18
N ILE A 2 26.82 -18.95 -9.29
CA ILE A 2 25.60 -18.76 -10.08
C ILE A 2 25.31 -20.10 -10.74
N LYS A 3 24.16 -20.71 -10.40
CA LYS A 3 23.81 -22.06 -10.86
C LYS A 3 23.16 -22.05 -12.24
N GLU A 4 22.50 -20.95 -12.60
CA GLU A 4 21.77 -20.80 -13.86
C GLU A 4 21.56 -19.31 -14.16
N VAL A 5 21.50 -18.96 -15.44
CA VAL A 5 21.16 -17.63 -15.96
C VAL A 5 20.23 -17.84 -17.15
N SER A 6 19.11 -17.13 -17.16
CA SER A 6 18.11 -17.16 -18.24
C SER A 6 17.89 -15.75 -18.78
N ASP A 7 17.33 -15.64 -19.98
CA ASP A 7 16.90 -14.36 -20.52
C ASP A 7 15.60 -13.85 -19.86
N ALA A 8 15.11 -12.68 -20.30
CA ALA A 8 13.89 -12.07 -19.75
C ALA A 8 12.61 -12.90 -20.01
N LEU A 9 12.66 -13.91 -20.88
CA LEU A 9 11.58 -14.85 -21.14
C LEU A 9 11.73 -16.16 -20.35
N GLY A 10 12.79 -16.27 -19.55
CA GLY A 10 13.12 -17.47 -18.77
C GLY A 10 13.79 -18.56 -19.61
N ASP A 11 14.10 -18.28 -20.88
CA ASP A 11 14.77 -19.26 -21.74
C ASP A 11 16.26 -19.37 -21.35
N PRO A 12 16.83 -20.60 -21.35
CA PRO A 12 18.26 -20.77 -21.15
C PRO A 12 19.01 -20.00 -22.23
N ILE A 13 20.02 -19.22 -21.83
CA ILE A 13 20.81 -18.47 -22.80
C ILE A 13 21.68 -19.47 -23.58
N ALA A 14 21.24 -19.87 -24.78
CA ALA A 14 21.91 -20.87 -25.62
C ALA A 14 23.08 -20.26 -26.41
N GLY A 15 24.28 -20.86 -26.33
CA GLY A 15 25.46 -20.44 -27.12
C GLY A 15 26.80 -20.64 -26.40
N ASP A 16 27.89 -20.51 -27.16
CA ASP A 16 29.25 -20.35 -26.64
C ASP A 16 29.38 -18.87 -26.21
N HIS A 17 29.14 -18.60 -24.93
CA HIS A 17 29.18 -17.24 -24.41
C HIS A 17 30.58 -16.91 -23.93
N GLU A 18 31.21 -15.90 -24.55
CA GLU A 18 32.36 -15.24 -23.94
C GLU A 18 31.88 -14.65 -22.61
N THR A 19 32.33 -15.23 -21.49
CA THR A 19 32.15 -14.62 -20.18
C THR A 19 33.03 -13.39 -20.12
N ASN A 20 32.45 -12.25 -20.50
CA ASN A 20 33.07 -10.98 -20.16
C ASN A 20 32.99 -10.88 -18.63
N LEU A 21 34.13 -10.73 -17.96
CA LEU A 21 34.24 -10.63 -16.50
C LEU A 21 33.48 -9.38 -16.02
N GLY A 22 32.16 -9.50 -15.90
CA GLY A 22 31.29 -8.55 -15.21
C GLY A 22 31.16 -8.97 -13.76
N VAL A 23 31.34 -8.03 -12.85
CA VAL A 23 31.02 -8.24 -11.44
C VAL A 23 29.52 -8.07 -11.29
N ALA A 24 28.76 -9.16 -11.24
CA ALA A 24 27.40 -9.14 -10.75
C ALA A 24 27.45 -9.09 -9.21
N ARG A 25 27.11 -7.95 -8.63
CA ARG A 25 26.98 -7.81 -7.19
C ARG A 25 25.59 -8.28 -6.79
N ILE A 26 25.51 -9.44 -6.15
CA ILE A 26 24.29 -9.87 -5.46
C ILE A 26 24.31 -9.18 -4.10
N ASP A 27 23.46 -8.18 -3.90
CA ASP A 27 23.25 -7.63 -2.57
C ASP A 27 22.32 -8.56 -1.79
N PRO A 28 22.81 -9.23 -0.72
CA PRO A 28 21.94 -10.07 0.09
C PRO A 28 20.89 -9.20 0.77
N ARG A 29 19.67 -9.74 0.90
CA ARG A 29 18.58 -9.11 1.65
C ARG A 29 19.07 -8.74 3.05
N LYS A 30 18.95 -7.46 3.40
CA LYS A 30 19.34 -6.95 4.72
C LYS A 30 18.17 -7.00 5.70
N VAL A 31 16.95 -6.94 5.17
CA VAL A 31 15.71 -6.95 5.92
C VAL A 31 14.98 -8.27 5.66
N LYS A 32 14.51 -8.91 6.73
CA LYS A 32 13.65 -10.10 6.62
C LYS A 32 12.29 -9.67 6.06
N GLY A 33 11.79 -10.34 5.02
CA GLY A 33 10.57 -9.98 4.32
C GLY A 33 10.74 -9.03 3.13
N ASP A 34 11.89 -8.37 2.98
CA ASP A 34 12.21 -7.46 1.86
C ASP A 34 12.57 -8.29 0.62
N ASN A 35 11.55 -8.62 -0.17
CA ASN A 35 11.64 -9.49 -1.32
C ASN A 35 12.16 -8.76 -2.56
N ASN A 36 11.86 -7.47 -2.70
CA ASN A 36 12.29 -6.65 -3.84
C ASN A 36 13.68 -5.98 -3.62
N GLY A 37 14.22 -6.04 -2.39
CA GLY A 37 15.58 -5.64 -2.06
C GLY A 37 15.78 -4.13 -1.94
N ASN A 38 14.72 -3.36 -1.76
CA ASN A 38 14.79 -1.90 -1.66
C ASN A 38 15.18 -1.41 -0.25
N GLY A 39 15.30 -2.32 0.72
CA GLY A 39 15.81 -2.06 2.06
C GLY A 39 14.73 -1.71 3.09
N TYR A 40 13.45 -1.81 2.75
CA TYR A 40 12.33 -1.60 3.68
C TYR A 40 11.13 -2.47 3.29
N LEU A 41 10.27 -2.79 4.26
CA LEU A 41 9.04 -3.54 3.99
C LEU A 41 7.97 -2.66 3.35
N ASP A 42 7.49 -3.05 2.18
CA ASP A 42 6.46 -2.36 1.41
C ASP A 42 5.30 -3.26 0.97
N VAL A 43 4.35 -2.71 0.19
CA VAL A 43 3.21 -3.48 -0.31
C VAL A 43 3.62 -4.53 -1.35
N GLY A 44 4.72 -4.30 -2.07
CA GLY A 44 5.27 -5.25 -3.03
C GLY A 44 5.84 -6.49 -2.37
N ASP A 45 6.52 -6.34 -1.23
CA ASP A 45 6.95 -7.47 -0.41
C ASP A 45 5.78 -8.33 0.04
N ALA A 46 4.68 -7.69 0.47
CA ALA A 46 3.47 -8.39 0.87
C ALA A 46 2.87 -9.17 -0.32
N THR A 47 2.90 -8.58 -1.52
CA THR A 47 2.48 -9.24 -2.77
C THR A 47 3.32 -10.48 -3.07
N VAL A 48 4.65 -10.40 -3.01
CA VAL A 48 5.51 -11.57 -3.25
C VAL A 48 5.24 -12.68 -2.24
N ILE A 49 5.12 -12.35 -0.94
CA ILE A 49 4.83 -13.36 0.09
C ILE A 49 3.46 -14.00 -0.15
N GLN A 50 2.45 -13.21 -0.48
CA GLN A 50 1.11 -13.73 -0.73
C GLN A 50 1.05 -14.66 -1.94
N ARG A 51 1.84 -14.38 -2.98
CA ARG A 51 2.00 -15.25 -4.16
C ARG A 51 2.62 -16.60 -3.80
N LEU A 52 3.65 -16.59 -2.96
CA LEU A 52 4.28 -17.81 -2.43
C LEU A 52 3.30 -18.64 -1.58
N VAL A 53 2.56 -17.97 -0.69
CA VAL A 53 1.53 -18.61 0.16
C VAL A 53 0.40 -19.20 -0.67
N ALA A 54 -0.01 -18.53 -1.75
CA ALA A 54 -1.02 -19.02 -2.69
C ALA A 54 -0.51 -20.12 -3.64
N GLY A 55 0.80 -20.40 -3.65
CA GLY A 55 1.42 -21.39 -4.52
C GLY A 55 1.48 -20.98 -6.00
N LEU A 56 1.38 -19.68 -6.29
CA LEU A 56 1.55 -19.15 -7.65
C LEU A 56 3.02 -19.10 -8.05
N ASP A 57 3.91 -18.88 -7.08
CA ASP A 57 5.35 -18.92 -7.27
C ASP A 57 5.95 -20.13 -6.51
N PRO A 58 6.99 -20.77 -7.08
CA PRO A 58 7.61 -21.92 -6.43
C PRO A 58 8.35 -21.49 -5.16
N VAL A 59 7.96 -22.09 -4.03
CA VAL A 59 8.58 -21.84 -2.72
C VAL A 59 9.92 -22.56 -2.63
N ARG A 60 10.99 -21.80 -2.35
CA ARG A 60 12.32 -22.32 -2.09
C ARG A 60 12.59 -22.34 -0.59
N SER A 61 13.60 -23.11 -0.16
CA SER A 61 13.89 -23.28 1.27
C SER A 61 14.27 -21.97 1.97
N TRP A 62 14.92 -21.05 1.26
CA TRP A 62 15.22 -19.72 1.81
C TRP A 62 14.02 -18.78 1.81
N ASP A 63 13.03 -18.97 0.94
CA ASP A 63 11.82 -18.14 0.92
C ASP A 63 11.05 -18.33 2.24
N VAL A 64 10.99 -19.55 2.77
CA VAL A 64 10.40 -19.82 4.10
C VAL A 64 11.17 -19.07 5.19
N ALA A 65 12.47 -19.31 5.30
CA ALA A 65 13.26 -18.73 6.40
C ALA A 65 13.32 -17.20 6.36
N LEU A 66 13.32 -16.59 5.17
CA LEU A 66 13.43 -15.15 4.97
C LEU A 66 12.08 -14.42 4.95
N ASN A 67 10.95 -15.12 4.85
CA ASN A 67 9.62 -14.53 4.87
C ASN A 67 8.72 -15.04 6.03
N ASP A 68 9.24 -15.82 6.98
CA ASP A 68 8.53 -16.19 8.22
C ASP A 68 8.56 -15.03 9.24
N LEU A 69 7.84 -13.94 8.95
CA LEU A 69 7.80 -12.72 9.79
C LEU A 69 7.02 -12.92 11.08
N ASN A 70 6.07 -13.86 11.12
CA ASN A 70 5.27 -14.14 12.31
C ASN A 70 5.89 -15.24 13.23
N ALA A 71 7.01 -15.83 12.82
CA ALA A 71 7.72 -16.91 13.52
C ALA A 71 6.87 -18.17 13.71
N SER A 72 5.99 -18.49 12.76
CA SER A 72 5.21 -19.73 12.74
C SER A 72 6.05 -20.93 12.29
N GLY A 73 7.20 -20.69 11.66
CA GLY A 73 8.07 -21.71 11.08
C GLY A 73 7.69 -22.15 9.67
N GLY A 74 6.73 -21.46 9.04
CA GLY A 74 6.27 -21.70 7.67
C GLY A 74 5.97 -20.38 6.94
N LEU A 75 5.46 -20.48 5.70
CA LEU A 75 4.85 -19.33 5.02
C LEU A 75 3.34 -19.43 5.18
N ASP A 76 2.74 -18.38 5.73
CA ASP A 76 1.29 -18.29 5.89
C ASP A 76 0.78 -16.84 5.75
N SER A 77 -0.54 -16.67 5.86
CA SER A 77 -1.17 -15.34 5.74
C SER A 77 -0.75 -14.38 6.87
N GLY A 78 -0.30 -14.88 8.01
CA GLY A 78 0.22 -14.07 9.09
C GLY A 78 1.52 -13.36 8.73
N ASP A 79 2.33 -13.90 7.83
CA ASP A 79 3.53 -13.23 7.31
C ASP A 79 3.17 -12.02 6.44
N VAL A 80 2.18 -12.19 5.56
CA VAL A 80 1.62 -11.10 4.75
C VAL A 80 1.07 -10.00 5.66
N VAL A 81 0.30 -10.38 6.69
CA VAL A 81 -0.24 -9.43 7.68
C VAL A 81 0.86 -8.68 8.43
N LYS A 82 2.01 -9.32 8.74
CA LYS A 82 3.14 -8.64 9.38
C LYS A 82 3.73 -7.54 8.50
N VAL A 83 3.92 -7.81 7.22
CA VAL A 83 4.37 -6.79 6.26
C VAL A 83 3.35 -5.66 6.17
N LEU A 84 2.06 -5.97 5.94
CA LEU A 84 1.03 -4.94 5.82
C LEU A 84 0.91 -4.06 7.06
N ARG A 85 1.07 -4.64 8.27
CA ARG A 85 1.09 -3.87 9.53
C ARG A 85 2.27 -2.90 9.60
N VAL A 86 3.42 -3.22 9.01
CA VAL A 86 4.54 -2.28 8.88
C VAL A 86 4.22 -1.17 7.88
N VAL A 87 3.64 -1.51 6.73
CA VAL A 87 3.28 -0.54 5.68
C VAL A 87 2.31 0.51 6.20
N VAL A 88 1.28 0.11 6.95
CA VAL A 88 0.31 1.05 7.54
C VAL A 88 0.79 1.71 8.83
N GLY A 89 2.04 1.46 9.26
CA GLY A 89 2.63 2.07 10.45
C GLY A 89 2.10 1.56 11.80
N VAL A 90 1.51 0.36 11.85
CA VAL A 90 1.12 -0.31 13.10
C VAL A 90 2.34 -0.94 13.78
N ASP A 91 3.17 -1.63 13.01
CA ASP A 91 4.46 -2.12 13.45
C ASP A 91 5.58 -1.20 12.92
N PRO A 92 6.70 -1.05 13.63
CA PRO A 92 7.82 -0.25 13.14
C PRO A 92 8.49 -0.92 11.93
N GLN A 93 8.97 -0.08 11.00
CA GLN A 93 9.90 -0.53 9.97
C GLN A 93 11.19 -1.02 10.64
N SER A 94 11.78 -2.11 10.14
CA SER A 94 13.09 -2.55 10.62
C SER A 94 14.16 -1.47 10.35
N GLU A 95 15.28 -1.49 11.08
CA GLU A 95 16.40 -0.52 10.92
C GLU A 95 17.16 -0.68 9.58
N GLY A 96 16.45 -0.63 8.46
CA GLY A 96 16.97 -0.15 7.18
C GLY A 96 16.70 1.34 7.12
N ASN A 97 17.73 2.16 6.93
CA ASN A 97 17.55 3.60 6.71
C ASN A 97 16.37 3.84 5.76
N ARG A 98 15.37 4.64 6.17
CA ARG A 98 14.42 5.32 5.27
C ARG A 98 15.19 6.28 4.37
N ARG A 99 16.07 5.76 3.52
CA ARG A 99 16.33 6.41 2.26
C ARG A 99 15.16 5.96 1.42
N LEU A 100 14.23 6.87 1.17
CA LEU A 100 13.40 6.86 -0.03
C LEU A 100 14.37 6.90 -1.22
N ALA A 101 15.12 5.83 -1.43
CA ALA A 101 15.87 5.63 -2.63
C ALA A 101 14.81 5.18 -3.62
N LYS A 102 14.33 6.14 -4.42
CA LYS A 102 13.70 5.88 -5.71
C LYS A 102 14.65 4.97 -6.48
N MET A 103 14.46 3.66 -6.32
CA MET A 103 15.23 2.61 -6.98
C MET A 103 14.29 1.68 -7.76
N GLY A 104 13.10 2.17 -8.11
CA GLY A 104 12.39 1.78 -9.32
C GLY A 104 12.57 2.92 -10.33
N GLY A 105 13.11 2.60 -11.51
CA GLY A 105 13.23 3.52 -12.64
C GLY A 105 11.88 3.79 -13.29
N GLY A 106 10.91 4.26 -12.51
CA GLY A 106 9.68 4.83 -13.04
C GLY A 106 9.98 6.23 -13.52
N ASP A 107 9.81 6.46 -14.82
CA ASP A 107 9.75 7.79 -15.41
C ASP A 107 8.80 8.66 -14.56
N ASP A 108 9.24 9.86 -14.17
CA ASP A 108 8.40 10.88 -13.51
C ASP A 108 7.25 11.37 -14.42
N ASP A 109 7.08 10.79 -15.61
CA ASP A 109 6.10 11.13 -16.64
C ASP A 109 4.99 10.06 -16.74
N SER A 110 4.67 9.33 -15.67
CA SER A 110 3.53 8.40 -15.71
C SER A 110 2.20 9.17 -15.71
N ASP A 111 1.32 8.84 -16.66
CA ASP A 111 -0.06 9.37 -16.71
C ASP A 111 -0.98 8.72 -15.67
N GLU A 112 -0.47 7.77 -14.86
CA GLU A 112 -1.20 7.05 -13.82
C GLU A 112 -1.64 8.01 -12.71
N LYS A 113 -2.90 7.90 -12.27
CA LYS A 113 -3.51 8.84 -11.34
C LYS A 113 -4.22 8.13 -10.19
N VAL A 114 -4.25 8.81 -9.06
CA VAL A 114 -5.22 8.54 -8.01
C VAL A 114 -6.36 9.53 -8.13
N VAL A 115 -7.59 9.09 -7.85
CA VAL A 115 -8.78 9.93 -7.84
C VAL A 115 -9.42 9.84 -6.47
N LEU A 116 -9.65 10.99 -5.83
CA LEU A 116 -10.57 11.11 -4.71
C LEU A 116 -11.89 11.69 -5.21
N SER A 117 -13.01 11.02 -4.90
CA SER A 117 -14.33 11.51 -5.27
C SER A 117 -15.34 11.32 -4.14
N ILE A 118 -16.32 12.22 -4.08
CA ILE A 118 -17.45 12.10 -3.15
C ILE A 118 -18.50 11.18 -3.79
N VAL A 119 -18.73 10.02 -3.20
CA VAL A 119 -19.73 9.06 -3.69
C VAL A 119 -21.10 9.35 -3.11
N LYS A 120 -21.13 9.80 -1.86
CA LYS A 120 -22.38 10.08 -1.15
C LYS A 120 -22.17 11.19 -0.14
N MET A 121 -23.09 12.14 -0.12
CA MET A 121 -23.11 13.20 0.88
C MET A 121 -24.53 13.38 1.39
N ASN A 122 -24.72 13.11 2.67
CA ASN A 122 -25.97 13.27 3.39
C ASN A 122 -25.74 14.23 4.58
N ALA A 123 -26.82 14.68 5.21
CA ALA A 123 -26.72 15.49 6.43
C ALA A 123 -25.91 14.74 7.51
N GLY A 124 -24.71 15.24 7.81
CA GLY A 124 -23.82 14.70 8.84
C GLY A 124 -22.98 13.49 8.44
N VAL A 125 -23.08 12.98 7.21
CA VAL A 125 -22.29 11.81 6.75
C VAL A 125 -21.82 12.00 5.32
N VAL A 126 -20.53 11.76 5.08
CA VAL A 126 -19.90 11.83 3.76
C VAL A 126 -19.13 10.54 3.49
N THR A 127 -19.34 9.95 2.32
CA THR A 127 -18.60 8.79 1.83
C THR A 127 -17.79 9.22 0.63
N VAL A 128 -16.49 8.98 0.70
CA VAL A 128 -15.53 9.24 -0.36
C VAL A 128 -14.95 7.94 -0.88
N GLN A 129 -14.52 7.95 -2.12
CA GLN A 129 -13.88 6.83 -2.77
C GLN A 129 -12.47 7.22 -3.21
N VAL A 130 -11.55 6.29 -2.99
CA VAL A 130 -10.19 6.30 -3.54
C VAL A 130 -10.19 5.33 -4.72
N ALA A 131 -9.83 5.84 -5.89
CA ALA A 131 -9.74 5.05 -7.11
C ALA A 131 -8.38 5.23 -7.79
N LEU A 132 -7.96 4.21 -8.53
CA LEU A 132 -6.85 4.29 -9.46
C LEU A 132 -7.40 4.58 -10.86
N ASP A 133 -6.72 5.40 -11.63
CA ASP A 133 -7.13 5.80 -12.97
C ASP A 133 -5.91 5.89 -13.89
N ASP A 134 -6.13 5.74 -15.19
CA ASP A 134 -5.08 5.74 -16.22
C ASP A 134 -3.92 4.76 -15.92
N MET A 135 -4.19 3.64 -15.25
CA MET A 135 -3.16 2.67 -14.88
C MET A 135 -2.57 2.01 -16.13
N THR A 136 -1.24 1.86 -16.15
CA THR A 136 -0.51 1.26 -17.27
C THR A 136 -0.55 -0.27 -17.23
N THR A 137 -0.59 -0.85 -16.03
CA THR A 137 -0.67 -2.29 -15.79
C THR A 137 -1.75 -2.62 -14.77
N ASN A 138 -2.21 -3.87 -14.75
CA ASN A 138 -2.99 -4.38 -13.63
C ASN A 138 -2.17 -4.33 -12.34
N VAL A 139 -2.83 -4.04 -11.22
CA VAL A 139 -2.22 -3.86 -9.91
C VAL A 139 -2.53 -5.07 -9.03
N SER A 140 -1.54 -5.58 -8.30
CA SER A 140 -1.71 -6.64 -7.31
C SER A 140 -1.72 -6.10 -5.89
N GLY A 141 -1.04 -4.98 -5.63
CA GLY A 141 -1.01 -4.35 -4.32
C GLY A 141 -1.01 -2.83 -4.40
N ALA A 142 -1.63 -2.18 -3.41
CA ALA A 142 -1.63 -0.74 -3.27
C ALA A 142 -1.60 -0.32 -1.78
N SER A 143 -0.98 0.81 -1.50
CA SER A 143 -1.02 1.44 -0.19
C SER A 143 -1.04 2.95 -0.26
N PHE A 144 -1.76 3.58 0.68
CA PHE A 144 -1.87 5.02 0.78
C PHE A 144 -2.09 5.47 2.23
N GLU A 145 -1.76 6.74 2.49
CA GLU A 145 -2.18 7.46 3.70
C GLU A 145 -3.14 8.59 3.30
N LEU A 146 -4.30 8.60 3.94
CA LEU A 146 -5.31 9.64 3.83
C LEU A 146 -5.30 10.49 5.10
N GLN A 147 -5.06 11.79 4.95
CA GLN A 147 -5.21 12.78 6.01
C GLN A 147 -6.56 13.49 5.87
N PHE A 148 -7.17 13.83 7.00
CA PHE A 148 -8.48 14.47 7.04
C PHE A 148 -8.56 15.50 8.17
N SER A 149 -9.32 16.58 7.95
CA SER A 149 -9.60 17.59 8.98
C SER A 149 -10.34 16.99 10.18
N ASN A 150 -9.62 16.53 11.19
CA ASN A 150 -10.18 15.86 12.38
C ASN A 150 -10.92 16.79 13.36
N GLU A 151 -10.95 18.10 13.11
CA GLU A 151 -11.82 19.06 13.79
C GLU A 151 -13.22 19.12 13.15
N VAL A 152 -13.34 18.70 11.88
CA VAL A 152 -14.59 18.74 11.11
C VAL A 152 -15.15 17.34 10.87
N LEU A 153 -14.28 16.37 10.65
CA LEU A 153 -14.63 15.00 10.29
C LEU A 153 -14.23 14.04 11.39
N ARG A 154 -15.02 12.98 11.52
CA ARG A 154 -14.69 11.81 12.33
C ARG A 154 -14.93 10.57 11.50
N LEU A 155 -13.96 9.68 11.47
CA LEU A 155 -14.13 8.36 10.90
C LEU A 155 -15.28 7.60 11.60
N GLN A 156 -16.23 7.08 10.82
CA GLN A 156 -17.36 6.34 11.37
C GLN A 156 -16.88 5.00 11.97
N LYS A 157 -17.36 4.67 13.18
CA LYS A 157 -17.08 3.39 13.84
C LYS A 157 -17.83 2.27 13.12
N GLY A 158 -17.12 1.27 12.60
CA GLY A 158 -17.73 0.06 12.05
C GLY A 158 -16.70 -1.06 11.82
N SER A 159 -17.18 -2.28 11.69
CA SER A 159 -16.38 -3.52 11.76
C SER A 159 -15.70 -3.84 10.43
N THR A 160 -14.36 -3.89 10.40
CA THR A 160 -13.61 -4.65 9.38
C THR A 160 -13.13 -5.96 9.98
N SER A 161 -13.44 -7.07 9.33
CA SER A 161 -12.87 -8.37 9.64
C SER A 161 -11.50 -8.50 8.97
N SER A 162 -10.41 -8.10 9.64
CA SER A 162 -9.10 -8.69 9.38
C SER A 162 -8.59 -9.32 10.67
N ALA A 163 -8.17 -10.58 10.54
CA ALA A 163 -7.82 -11.43 11.66
C ALA A 163 -6.51 -10.95 12.30
N GLY A 164 -6.56 -10.53 13.56
CA GLY A 164 -5.34 -10.26 14.34
C GLY A 164 -5.51 -9.22 15.44
N GLY A 165 -6.23 -9.59 16.51
CA GLY A 165 -6.03 -9.13 17.89
C GLY A 165 -5.87 -7.63 18.20
N GLY A 166 -6.90 -7.06 18.85
CA GLY A 166 -6.75 -5.97 19.81
C GLY A 166 -7.03 -4.56 19.30
N GLU A 167 -8.20 -4.05 19.69
CA GLU A 167 -8.53 -2.64 19.95
C GLU A 167 -8.72 -1.66 18.75
N PHE A 168 -9.97 -1.20 18.64
CA PHE A 168 -10.53 -0.18 17.72
C PHE A 168 -10.54 -0.48 16.21
N SER A 169 -11.68 -1.01 15.75
CA SER A 169 -12.01 -1.22 14.33
C SER A 169 -12.56 0.05 13.67
N PHE A 170 -11.96 0.45 12.55
CA PHE A 170 -12.46 1.48 11.64
C PHE A 170 -13.20 0.85 10.46
N SER A 171 -14.31 1.47 10.00
CA SER A 171 -15.05 1.07 8.80
C SER A 171 -14.51 1.79 7.57
N GLY A 172 -13.43 1.26 7.00
CA GLY A 172 -13.12 1.44 5.58
C GLY A 172 -13.59 0.19 4.85
N ALA A 173 -14.56 0.32 3.95
CA ALA A 173 -14.87 -0.79 3.06
C ALA A 173 -13.79 -0.80 1.99
N VAL A 174 -12.91 -1.81 2.00
CA VAL A 174 -12.21 -2.17 0.76
C VAL A 174 -13.29 -2.71 -0.17
N THR A 175 -13.48 -2.08 -1.31
CA THR A 175 -14.60 -2.42 -2.19
C THR A 175 -14.25 -3.66 -2.99
N TYR A 176 -14.57 -4.84 -2.45
CA TYR A 176 -14.25 -6.14 -3.05
C TYR A 176 -15.14 -6.56 -4.22
N ASN A 177 -16.24 -5.84 -4.47
CA ASN A 177 -17.14 -5.89 -5.63
C ASN A 177 -18.52 -5.33 -5.23
N THR A 178 -18.69 -4.03 -5.38
CA THR A 178 -19.96 -3.39 -5.73
C THR A 178 -19.65 -2.53 -6.95
N THR A 179 -20.38 -2.73 -8.04
CA THR A 179 -20.27 -2.05 -9.35
C THR A 179 -19.27 -0.86 -9.37
N GLY A 180 -18.00 -1.11 -9.71
CA GLY A 180 -16.93 -0.10 -9.75
C GLY A 180 -15.65 -0.42 -8.93
N GLY A 181 -15.68 -1.41 -8.03
CA GLY A 181 -14.50 -1.86 -7.28
C GLY A 181 -13.55 -2.77 -8.07
N VAL A 182 -12.24 -2.61 -7.89
CA VAL A 182 -11.20 -3.39 -8.60
C VAL A 182 -10.55 -4.49 -7.77
N VAL A 183 -10.62 -4.41 -6.44
CA VAL A 183 -9.90 -5.31 -5.53
C VAL A 183 -10.51 -6.72 -5.53
N SER A 184 -9.65 -7.75 -5.67
CA SER A 184 -10.06 -9.16 -5.65
C SER A 184 -10.48 -9.63 -4.24
N LYS A 185 -11.37 -10.63 -4.16
CA LYS A 185 -11.78 -11.28 -2.89
C LYS A 185 -10.65 -12.01 -2.17
N GLU A 186 -9.62 -12.43 -2.91
CA GLU A 186 -8.44 -13.11 -2.36
C GLU A 186 -7.43 -12.11 -1.77
N SER A 187 -7.76 -10.81 -1.79
CA SER A 187 -6.88 -9.76 -1.28
C SER A 187 -6.90 -9.71 0.24
N GLN A 188 -5.74 -9.42 0.81
CA GLN A 188 -5.59 -9.13 2.23
C GLN A 188 -5.37 -7.63 2.40
N SER A 189 -6.10 -7.02 3.33
CA SER A 189 -5.98 -5.59 3.61
C SER A 189 -5.81 -5.34 5.11
N ILE A 190 -5.00 -4.33 5.43
CA ILE A 190 -4.90 -3.77 6.78
C ILE A 190 -5.23 -2.27 6.70
N TRP A 191 -5.91 -1.80 7.72
CA TRP A 191 -6.22 -0.39 7.95
C TRP A 191 -5.61 0.05 9.26
N ASN A 192 -5.07 1.26 9.30
CA ASN A 192 -4.62 1.90 10.52
C ASN A 192 -5.17 3.32 10.60
N ALA A 193 -6.07 3.55 11.54
CA ALA A 193 -6.57 4.88 11.86
C ALA A 193 -5.85 5.38 13.10
N SER A 194 -5.15 6.50 12.97
CA SER A 194 -4.32 7.01 14.04
C SER A 194 -5.14 7.68 15.14
N GLN A 195 -4.74 7.41 16.39
CA GLN A 195 -5.42 7.87 17.60
C GLN A 195 -4.46 8.63 18.52
N ALA A 196 -4.98 9.61 19.25
CA ALA A 196 -4.23 10.33 20.28
C ALA A 196 -4.40 9.65 21.64
N GLY A 197 -3.32 9.03 22.12
CA GLY A 197 -3.22 8.41 23.44
C GLY A 197 -4.04 7.13 23.59
N ASP A 198 -4.09 6.60 24.82
CA ASP A 198 -4.77 5.33 25.14
C ASP A 198 -6.31 5.46 25.16
N THR A 199 -6.84 6.64 24.85
CA THR A 199 -8.28 6.91 24.84
C THR A 199 -8.89 6.80 23.44
N PRO A 200 -9.84 5.87 23.23
CA PRO A 200 -10.35 5.49 21.91
C PRO A 200 -11.17 6.56 21.14
N THR A 201 -11.27 7.78 21.65
CA THR A 201 -12.21 8.79 21.15
C THR A 201 -11.57 9.94 20.38
N LYS A 202 -10.24 10.12 20.46
CA LYS A 202 -9.55 11.24 19.80
C LYS A 202 -8.76 10.74 18.59
N GLN A 203 -9.25 11.04 17.40
CA GLN A 203 -8.56 10.75 16.14
C GLN A 203 -7.57 11.88 15.84
N ILE A 204 -6.40 11.54 15.28
CA ILE A 204 -5.39 12.56 14.90
C ILE A 204 -5.43 12.91 13.41
N GLY A 205 -6.46 12.45 12.69
CA GLY A 205 -6.71 12.88 11.31
C GLY A 205 -5.94 12.10 10.26
N THR A 206 -5.45 10.88 10.55
CA THR A 206 -4.83 10.04 9.51
C THR A 206 -5.42 8.63 9.46
N LEU A 207 -5.49 8.10 8.24
CA LEU A 207 -5.97 6.77 7.91
C LEU A 207 -5.03 6.16 6.85
N ALA A 208 -4.29 5.12 7.22
CA ALA A 208 -3.48 4.36 6.28
C ALA A 208 -4.19 3.06 5.88
N MET A 209 -4.02 2.67 4.63
CA MET A 209 -4.47 1.39 4.10
C MET A 209 -3.34 0.74 3.31
N ALA A 210 -3.20 -0.57 3.45
CA ALA A 210 -2.42 -1.39 2.54
C ALA A 210 -3.25 -2.61 2.15
N VAL A 211 -3.24 -2.96 0.87
CA VAL A 211 -3.95 -4.10 0.32
C VAL A 211 -3.07 -4.82 -0.70
N THR A 212 -3.13 -6.15 -0.70
CA THR A 212 -2.38 -6.99 -1.64
C THR A 212 -3.21 -8.21 -2.04
N SER A 213 -2.97 -8.72 -3.24
CA SER A 213 -3.58 -9.91 -3.81
C SER A 213 -2.50 -10.81 -4.42
N PRO A 214 -2.68 -12.15 -4.45
CA PRO A 214 -1.70 -13.03 -5.09
C PRO A 214 -1.70 -12.88 -6.62
N GLU A 215 -2.85 -12.58 -7.22
CA GLU A 215 -2.97 -12.30 -8.66
C GLU A 215 -3.31 -10.83 -8.88
N PRO A 216 -2.87 -10.22 -9.99
CA PRO A 216 -3.29 -8.88 -10.35
C PRO A 216 -4.81 -8.77 -10.39
N TRP A 217 -5.33 -7.64 -9.92
CA TRP A 217 -6.74 -7.31 -10.00
C TRP A 217 -7.21 -7.36 -11.45
N LYS A 218 -8.44 -7.84 -11.67
CA LYS A 218 -8.95 -8.09 -13.04
C LYS A 218 -9.10 -6.82 -13.87
N VAL A 219 -9.26 -5.69 -13.22
CA VAL A 219 -9.42 -4.37 -13.84
C VAL A 219 -8.31 -3.48 -13.31
N LYS A 220 -7.68 -2.73 -14.22
CA LYS A 220 -6.57 -1.83 -13.93
C LYS A 220 -7.01 -0.52 -13.27
N ASP A 221 -8.19 0.00 -13.65
CA ASP A 221 -8.74 1.28 -13.19
C ASP A 221 -10.02 1.06 -12.38
N GLY A 222 -10.21 1.82 -11.32
CA GLY A 222 -11.43 1.86 -10.52
C GLY A 222 -11.20 1.91 -9.02
N ALA A 223 -12.27 1.71 -8.26
CA ALA A 223 -12.29 1.96 -6.82
C ALA A 223 -11.50 0.91 -6.04
N VAL A 224 -10.57 1.38 -5.21
CA VAL A 224 -9.78 0.55 -4.29
C VAL A 224 -10.41 0.57 -2.89
N ALA A 225 -10.94 1.72 -2.48
CA ALA A 225 -11.46 1.91 -1.13
C ALA A 225 -12.63 2.90 -1.09
N GLU A 226 -13.56 2.66 -0.16
CA GLU A 226 -14.58 3.62 0.26
C GLU A 226 -14.46 3.92 1.76
N VAL A 227 -14.38 5.21 2.07
CA VAL A 227 -14.16 5.72 3.43
C VAL A 227 -15.34 6.60 3.79
N THR A 228 -15.98 6.30 4.93
CA THR A 228 -17.13 7.08 5.43
C THR A 228 -16.78 7.86 6.68
N PHE A 229 -17.10 9.15 6.64
CA PHE A 229 -16.91 10.10 7.72
C PHE A 229 -18.25 10.63 8.22
N GLU A 230 -18.31 10.88 9.51
CA GLU A 230 -19.32 11.70 10.17
C GLU A 230 -18.81 13.14 10.25
N VAL A 231 -19.67 14.11 9.92
CA VAL A 231 -19.37 15.53 10.14
C VAL A 231 -19.67 15.84 11.60
N GLN A 232 -18.71 16.44 12.29
CA GLN A 232 -18.82 16.76 13.71
C GLN A 232 -19.89 17.83 13.95
N GLU A 233 -20.52 17.77 15.13
CA GLU A 233 -21.60 18.68 15.50
C GLU A 233 -21.12 20.13 15.49
N GLY A 234 -21.81 20.99 14.73
CA GLY A 234 -21.49 22.41 14.62
C GLY A 234 -20.33 22.74 13.68
N ALA A 235 -19.68 21.74 13.07
CA ALA A 235 -18.60 21.97 12.11
C ALA A 235 -19.13 22.36 10.71
N ASP A 236 -18.38 23.19 9.99
CA ASP A 236 -18.67 23.53 8.60
C ASP A 236 -17.94 22.58 7.66
N ILE A 237 -18.70 21.84 6.84
CA ILE A 237 -18.16 20.90 5.86
C ILE A 237 -17.30 21.56 4.78
N ASN A 238 -17.45 22.88 4.58
CA ASN A 238 -16.61 23.64 3.65
C ASN A 238 -15.15 23.77 4.11
N GLU A 239 -14.89 23.55 5.41
CA GLU A 239 -13.54 23.53 6.00
C GLU A 239 -12.92 22.12 5.99
N ALA A 240 -13.67 21.10 5.57
CA ALA A 240 -13.17 19.74 5.49
C ALA A 240 -12.33 19.52 4.24
N VAL A 241 -11.07 19.17 4.46
CA VAL A 241 -10.12 18.78 3.41
C VAL A 241 -9.68 17.34 3.67
N LEU A 242 -9.60 16.57 2.58
CA LEU A 242 -8.95 15.28 2.54
C LEU A 242 -7.68 15.40 1.72
N GLU A 243 -6.57 14.83 2.19
CA GLU A 243 -5.32 14.74 1.44
C GLU A 243 -4.89 13.29 1.35
N ILE A 244 -4.83 12.73 0.16
CA ILE A 244 -4.17 11.44 -0.06
C ILE A 244 -2.70 11.71 -0.37
N LYS A 245 -1.81 11.17 0.47
CA LYS A 245 -0.37 11.20 0.21
C LYS A 245 -0.03 10.31 -1.00
N PRO A 246 1.20 10.39 -1.54
CA PRO A 246 1.57 9.57 -2.68
C PRO A 246 1.22 8.09 -2.46
N VAL A 247 0.61 7.49 -3.47
CA VAL A 247 0.09 6.12 -3.44
C VAL A 247 1.14 5.19 -4.02
N GLU A 248 1.52 4.17 -3.28
CA GLU A 248 2.37 3.10 -3.80
C GLU A 248 1.49 2.01 -4.41
N VAL A 249 1.85 1.57 -5.62
CA VAL A 249 1.21 0.47 -6.32
C VAL A 249 2.25 -0.50 -6.85
N THR A 250 1.87 -1.76 -7.02
CA THR A 250 2.76 -2.78 -7.58
C THR A 250 1.95 -3.82 -8.38
N PRO A 251 2.38 -4.20 -9.59
CA PRO A 251 1.72 -5.23 -10.38
C PRO A 251 2.11 -6.65 -9.92
N ASP A 252 3.30 -6.84 -9.35
CA ASP A 252 3.88 -8.16 -9.10
C ASP A 252 4.72 -8.26 -7.81
N GLY A 253 4.96 -7.13 -7.15
CA GLY A 253 5.78 -7.00 -5.97
C GLY A 253 7.23 -6.57 -6.19
N PHE A 254 7.65 -6.41 -7.45
CA PHE A 254 8.99 -5.95 -7.83
C PHE A 254 8.96 -4.60 -8.54
N ASP A 255 7.97 -4.36 -9.41
CA ASP A 255 7.80 -3.08 -10.11
C ASP A 255 6.93 -2.10 -9.32
N ASN A 256 7.44 -1.63 -8.18
CA ASN A 256 6.73 -0.67 -7.35
C ASN A 256 6.79 0.73 -7.96
N ARG A 257 5.63 1.39 -8.02
CA ARG A 257 5.47 2.74 -8.58
C ARG A 257 4.79 3.64 -7.55
N ILE A 258 5.17 4.92 -7.57
CA ILE A 258 4.58 5.95 -6.71
C ILE A 258 3.75 6.88 -7.59
N ILE A 259 2.46 6.97 -7.28
CA ILE A 259 1.51 7.88 -7.92
C ILE A 259 1.37 9.12 -7.04
N SER A 260 1.40 10.30 -7.65
CA SER A 260 1.27 11.58 -6.93
C SER A 260 -0.03 11.65 -6.13
N GLY A 261 0.06 12.23 -4.93
CA GLY A 261 -1.09 12.46 -4.07
C GLY A 261 -1.92 13.67 -4.52
N LEU A 262 -3.10 13.85 -3.92
CA LEU A 262 -3.97 14.99 -4.18
C LEU A 262 -4.74 15.41 -2.93
N SER A 263 -5.26 16.64 -2.96
CA SER A 263 -6.22 17.14 -1.97
C SER A 263 -7.62 17.25 -2.58
N LEU A 264 -8.64 17.07 -1.74
CA LEU A 264 -10.06 17.22 -2.07
C LEU A 264 -10.73 18.04 -0.97
N ASN A 265 -11.33 19.18 -1.33
CA ASN A 265 -12.22 19.92 -0.42
C ASN A 265 -13.64 19.33 -0.51
N LEU A 266 -14.22 18.93 0.63
CA LEU A 266 -15.52 18.25 0.63
C LEU A 266 -16.73 19.18 0.46
N GLY A 267 -16.58 20.48 0.73
CA GLY A 267 -17.64 21.46 0.51
C GLY A 267 -17.74 21.95 -0.92
N THR A 268 -16.59 22.13 -1.59
CA THR A 268 -16.55 22.60 -2.99
C THR A 268 -16.46 21.45 -4.00
N GLY A 269 -15.94 20.30 -3.60
CA GLY A 269 -15.62 19.18 -4.49
C GLY A 269 -14.38 19.42 -5.35
N GLU A 270 -13.65 20.52 -5.12
CA GLU A 270 -12.43 20.85 -5.87
C GLU A 270 -11.28 19.95 -5.45
N THR A 271 -10.51 19.49 -6.44
CA THR A 271 -9.27 18.74 -6.25
C THR A 271 -8.06 19.55 -6.68
N SER A 272 -6.93 19.32 -6.01
CA SER A 272 -5.64 19.86 -6.42
C SER A 272 -4.54 18.84 -6.20
N GLU A 273 -3.58 18.76 -7.11
CA GLU A 273 -2.41 17.90 -6.93
C GLU A 273 -1.60 18.36 -5.72
N LEU A 274 -1.15 17.41 -4.91
CA LEU A 274 -0.12 17.71 -3.93
C LEU A 274 1.17 17.89 -4.72
N GLY A 275 1.67 19.13 -4.79
CA GLY A 275 2.99 19.38 -5.38
C GLY A 275 4.01 18.43 -4.77
N SER A 276 4.97 17.93 -5.56
CA SER A 276 6.00 16.99 -5.11
C SER A 276 6.72 17.60 -3.89
N GLY A 277 6.25 17.26 -2.70
CA GLY A 277 6.62 17.95 -1.49
C GLY A 277 8.08 17.67 -1.20
N ASP A 278 8.86 18.75 -1.18
CA ASP A 278 10.14 18.83 -0.51
C ASP A 278 10.14 17.97 0.74
N ASN A 279 11.13 17.09 0.84
CA ASN A 279 11.51 16.47 2.10
C ASN A 279 11.74 17.60 3.10
N VAL A 280 10.73 17.94 3.90
CA VAL A 280 10.93 18.72 5.11
C VAL A 280 11.70 17.81 6.04
N GLY A 281 13.02 17.80 5.86
CA GLY A 281 13.96 17.31 6.82
C GLY A 281 13.67 18.04 8.11
N VAL A 282 13.06 17.34 9.06
CA VAL A 282 13.08 17.74 10.45
C VAL A 282 14.54 17.66 10.86
N GLU A 283 15.24 18.79 10.76
CA GLU A 283 16.52 19.00 11.40
C GLU A 283 16.24 19.00 12.91
N ILE A 284 16.45 17.85 13.54
CA ILE A 284 16.57 17.79 15.00
C ILE A 284 17.90 18.44 15.33
N VAL A 285 17.85 19.67 15.82
CA VAL A 285 18.96 20.38 16.47
C VAL A 285 19.31 19.69 17.77
#